data_AF-A0A924B951-F1
#
_entry.id   AF-A0A924B951-F1
#
_cell.length_a   1.000
_cell.length_b   1.000
_cell.length_c   1.000
_cell.angle_alpha   90.00
_cell.angle_beta   90.00
_cell.angle_gamma   90.00
#
_symmetry.space_group_name_H-M   'P 1'
#
loop_
_entity.id
_entity.type
_entity.pdbx_description
1 polymer ?
#
loop_
_entity_poly.entity_id
_entity_poly.type
_entity_poly.pdbx_seq_one_letter_code
_entity_poly.pdbx_strand_id
1 'polypeptide(L)'
;MINIRYEGDFFINHSLAIVNREICLELTKNPEINLSIKSNRENVLTEIELSRFKPLMDIVDKKQEKVDFTIRHQWPPNFSIPEKGKLIIMQPWEFGSIPESWLEPFITIPDQIWAISNFNKNVYIKDGIPQEKVKTVHLGVREDLYQNDISPLNIKTNKKFKFLFNGGTIHRKGIDLLLKAYTQEFSTNEDVTLNIKDIGTKNI
;
A
#
# COMPACT_ATOMS: atom_id res chain seq x y z
N MET A 1 22.56 16.58 -0.63
CA MET A 1 21.77 15.60 -1.41
C MET A 1 21.70 14.30 -0.62
N ILE A 2 20.49 13.85 -0.31
CA ILE A 2 20.20 12.61 0.43
C ILE A 2 20.06 11.48 -0.59
N ASN A 3 20.80 10.38 -0.40
CA ASN A 3 20.78 9.24 -1.31
C ASN A 3 19.87 8.15 -0.75
N ILE A 4 18.80 7.83 -1.49
CA ILE A 4 17.78 6.87 -1.06
C ILE A 4 17.74 5.69 -2.03
N ARG A 5 17.84 4.47 -1.49
CA ARG A 5 17.49 3.22 -2.19
C ARG A 5 16.08 2.81 -1.75
N TYR A 6 15.13 2.77 -2.67
CA TYR A 6 13.77 2.30 -2.38
C TYR A 6 13.56 0.91 -2.95
N GLU A 7 13.20 -0.07 -2.11
CA GLU A 7 13.03 -1.46 -2.50
C GLU A 7 11.59 -1.93 -2.28
N GLY A 8 11.07 -2.65 -3.27
CA GLY A 8 9.74 -3.24 -3.19
C GLY A 8 9.23 -3.66 -4.56
N ASP A 9 7.93 -3.96 -4.63
CA ASP A 9 7.26 -4.16 -5.92
C ASP A 9 6.93 -2.79 -6.53
N PHE A 10 7.18 -2.61 -7.82
CA PHE A 10 6.91 -1.35 -8.52
C PHE A 10 5.99 -1.53 -9.69
N PHE A 11 6.32 -2.34 -10.68
CA PHE A 11 5.60 -2.34 -11.96
C PHE A 11 4.61 -3.50 -12.07
N ILE A 12 3.79 -3.66 -11.04
CA ILE A 12 2.71 -4.65 -10.98
C ILE A 12 1.41 -4.09 -10.36
N ASN A 13 0.31 -4.82 -10.54
CA ASN A 13 -1.05 -4.38 -10.24
C ASN A 13 -1.54 -4.85 -8.85
N HIS A 14 -0.92 -4.33 -7.78
CA HIS A 14 -1.47 -4.40 -6.43
C HIS A 14 -1.17 -3.13 -5.63
N SER A 15 -1.83 -2.99 -4.48
CA SER A 15 -1.82 -1.77 -3.66
C SER A 15 -0.43 -1.31 -3.24
N LEU A 16 0.44 -2.20 -2.76
CA LEU A 16 1.80 -1.82 -2.33
C LEU A 16 2.63 -1.27 -3.49
N ALA A 17 2.50 -1.86 -4.67
CA ALA A 17 3.21 -1.40 -5.86
C ALA A 17 2.71 -0.02 -6.33
N ILE A 18 1.40 0.23 -6.24
CA ILE A 18 0.83 1.57 -6.48
C ILE A 18 1.44 2.59 -5.52
N VAL A 19 1.43 2.30 -4.21
CA VAL A 19 2.01 3.18 -3.19
C VAL A 19 3.49 3.48 -3.48
N ASN A 20 4.28 2.44 -3.81
CA ASN A 20 5.70 2.60 -4.12
C ASN A 20 5.93 3.53 -5.31
N ARG A 21 5.18 3.33 -6.40
CA ARG A 21 5.28 4.19 -7.59
C ARG A 21 4.90 5.63 -7.29
N GLU A 22 3.78 5.86 -6.59
CA GLU A 22 3.31 7.21 -6.30
C GLU A 22 4.26 7.96 -5.36
N ILE A 23 4.71 7.32 -4.28
CA ILE A 23 5.69 7.93 -3.37
C ILE A 23 6.97 8.25 -4.11
N CYS A 24 7.52 7.28 -4.86
CA CYS A 24 8.78 7.50 -5.58
C CYS A 24 8.66 8.57 -6.66
N LEU A 25 7.53 8.67 -7.37
CA LEU A 25 7.29 9.75 -8.34
C LEU A 25 7.40 11.12 -7.67
N GLU A 26 6.77 11.31 -6.50
CA GLU A 26 6.88 12.58 -5.78
C GLU A 26 8.30 12.83 -5.26
N LEU A 27 9.00 11.79 -4.77
CA LEU A 27 10.40 11.92 -4.35
C LEU A 27 11.33 12.34 -5.49
N THR A 28 11.10 11.88 -6.73
CA THR A 28 11.93 12.31 -7.89
C THR A 28 11.81 13.79 -8.20
N LYS A 29 10.76 14.47 -7.73
CA LYS A 29 10.58 15.92 -7.94
C LYS A 29 11.41 16.77 -6.98
N ASN A 30 11.92 16.19 -5.90
CA ASN A 30 12.71 16.91 -4.91
C ASN A 30 14.21 16.94 -5.32
N PRO A 31 14.78 18.11 -5.62
CA PRO A 31 16.18 18.21 -6.08
C PRO A 31 17.21 17.84 -5.01
N GLU A 32 16.81 17.76 -3.74
CA GLU A 32 17.70 17.35 -2.65
C GLU A 32 17.81 15.82 -2.53
N ILE A 33 17.00 15.06 -3.26
CA ILE A 33 16.92 13.59 -3.18
C ILE A 33 17.51 12.96 -4.43
N ASN A 34 18.49 12.08 -4.23
CA ASN A 34 19.00 11.17 -5.26
C ASN A 34 18.40 9.79 -5.04
N LEU A 35 17.40 9.43 -5.84
CA LEU A 35 16.64 8.19 -5.70
C LEU A 35 17.14 7.10 -6.65
N SER A 36 17.30 5.87 -6.14
CA SER A 36 17.34 4.65 -6.96
C SER A 36 16.29 3.64 -6.48
N ILE A 37 15.78 2.83 -7.40
CA ILE A 37 14.72 1.85 -7.10
C ILE A 37 15.22 0.42 -7.33
N LYS A 38 14.87 -0.50 -6.43
CA LYS A 38 14.96 -1.95 -6.62
C LYS A 38 13.55 -2.52 -6.77
N SER A 39 13.22 -3.03 -7.96
CA SER A 39 11.97 -3.77 -8.15
C SER A 39 12.21 -5.24 -7.83
N ASN A 40 11.39 -5.83 -6.95
CA ASN A 40 11.52 -7.25 -6.61
C ASN A 40 10.89 -8.20 -7.62
N ARG A 41 10.10 -7.67 -8.56
CA ARG A 41 9.36 -8.43 -9.56
C ARG A 41 9.49 -7.80 -10.93
N GLU A 42 9.33 -8.66 -11.93
CA GLU A 42 9.24 -8.28 -13.32
C GLU A 42 8.03 -7.37 -13.58
N ASN A 43 8.17 -6.53 -14.60
CA ASN A 43 7.15 -5.60 -15.02
C ASN A 43 6.01 -6.33 -15.74
N VAL A 44 4.77 -6.06 -15.34
CA VAL A 44 3.55 -6.58 -15.99
C VAL A 44 2.62 -5.46 -16.48
N LEU A 45 3.02 -4.20 -16.32
CA LEU A 45 2.25 -3.05 -16.79
C LEU A 45 2.37 -2.93 -18.32
N THR A 46 1.29 -2.47 -18.94
CA THR A 46 1.26 -2.11 -20.36
C THR A 46 2.13 -0.89 -20.66
N GLU A 47 2.53 -0.69 -21.91
CA GLU A 47 3.29 0.50 -22.34
C GLU A 47 2.56 1.81 -22.00
N ILE A 48 1.22 1.82 -22.14
CA ILE A 48 0.38 2.97 -21.81
C ILE A 48 0.48 3.29 -20.32
N GLU A 49 0.37 2.28 -19.44
CA GLU A 49 0.52 2.46 -17.99
C GLU A 49 1.93 2.92 -17.61
N LEU A 50 2.96 2.40 -18.28
CA LEU A 50 4.36 2.74 -18.03
C LEU A 50 4.74 4.15 -18.43
N SER A 51 4.04 4.75 -19.41
CA SER A 51 4.35 6.10 -19.92
C SER A 51 4.47 7.15 -18.80
N ARG A 52 3.60 7.07 -17.79
CA ARG A 52 3.62 7.96 -16.61
C ARG A 52 4.80 7.68 -15.67
N PHE A 53 5.26 6.43 -15.60
CA PHE A 53 6.32 5.99 -14.69
C PHE A 53 7.71 6.01 -15.33
N LYS A 54 7.86 6.58 -16.52
CA LYS A 54 9.16 6.72 -17.20
C LYS A 54 10.27 7.31 -16.31
N PRO A 55 10.05 8.37 -15.51
CA PRO A 55 11.07 8.87 -14.59
C PRO A 55 11.56 7.82 -13.58
N LEU A 56 10.70 6.89 -13.17
CA LEU A 56 11.07 5.79 -12.28
C LEU A 56 11.85 4.72 -13.03
N MET A 57 11.46 4.38 -14.26
CA MET A 57 12.18 3.39 -15.08
C MET A 57 13.64 3.79 -15.29
N ASP A 58 13.89 5.08 -15.49
CA ASP A 58 15.23 5.61 -15.66
C ASP A 58 16.11 5.42 -14.41
N ILE A 59 15.55 5.13 -13.24
CA ILE A 59 16.29 4.97 -11.97
C ILE A 59 16.18 3.57 -11.35
N VAL A 60 15.58 2.61 -12.06
CA VAL A 60 15.56 1.19 -11.66
C VAL A 60 16.98 0.65 -11.73
N ASP A 61 17.41 0.01 -10.64
CA ASP A 61 18.71 -0.65 -10.47
C ASP A 61 19.93 0.20 -10.84
N LYS A 62 19.75 1.53 -10.89
CA LYS A 62 20.85 2.47 -10.95
C LYS A 62 21.72 2.29 -9.71
N LYS A 63 22.99 1.96 -9.94
CA LYS A 63 23.98 1.83 -8.88
C LYS A 63 24.18 3.18 -8.20
N GLN A 64 24.19 3.17 -6.88
CA GLN A 64 24.59 4.31 -6.06
C GLN A 64 25.84 3.94 -5.24
N GLU A 65 26.90 4.72 -5.38
CA GLU A 65 28.13 4.53 -4.60
C GLU A 65 27.87 4.78 -3.10
N LYS A 66 27.05 5.80 -2.81
CA LYS A 66 26.61 6.15 -1.47
C LYS A 66 25.09 6.00 -1.34
N VAL A 67 24.64 5.39 -0.25
CA VAL A 67 23.23 5.30 0.14
C VAL A 67 23.14 5.73 1.60
N ASP A 68 22.37 6.78 1.88
CA ASP A 68 22.12 7.26 3.24
C ASP A 68 20.98 6.46 3.89
N PHE A 69 19.93 6.16 3.13
CA PHE A 69 18.77 5.40 3.58
C PHE A 69 18.33 4.33 2.58
N THR A 70 18.01 3.14 3.09
CA THR A 70 17.31 2.09 2.35
C THR A 70 15.89 1.99 2.90
N ILE A 71 14.89 2.25 2.06
CA ILE A 71 13.46 2.16 2.41
C ILE A 71 12.89 0.89 1.79
N ARG A 72 12.21 0.06 2.58
CA ARG A 72 11.50 -1.13 2.10
C ARG A 72 10.00 -1.03 2.33
N HIS A 73 9.21 -1.28 1.29
CA HIS A 73 7.76 -1.41 1.38
C HIS A 73 7.28 -2.51 0.43
N GLN A 74 6.96 -3.67 1.01
CA GLN A 74 6.67 -4.89 0.26
C GLN A 74 5.91 -5.92 1.10
N TRP A 75 5.46 -6.99 0.44
CA TRP A 75 4.92 -8.17 1.10
C TRP A 75 5.55 -9.46 0.54
N PRO A 76 6.00 -10.39 1.39
CA PRO A 76 6.15 -10.28 2.84
C PRO A 76 7.23 -9.22 3.24
N PRO A 77 7.28 -8.79 4.51
CA PRO A 77 8.35 -7.93 5.00
C PRO A 77 9.72 -8.58 4.76
N ASN A 78 10.73 -7.77 4.46
CA ASN A 78 12.11 -8.23 4.29
C ASN A 78 13.01 -7.64 5.38
N PHE A 79 13.53 -8.54 6.21
CA PHE A 79 14.38 -8.29 7.35
C PHE A 79 15.88 -8.48 7.08
N SER A 80 16.32 -8.65 5.83
CA SER A 80 17.75 -8.72 5.53
C SER A 80 18.44 -7.38 5.82
N ILE A 81 19.65 -7.40 6.37
CA ILE A 81 20.44 -6.16 6.57
C ILE A 81 20.66 -5.50 5.19
N PRO A 82 20.45 -4.17 5.03
CA PRO A 82 20.69 -3.52 3.74
C PRO A 82 22.18 -3.52 3.41
N GLU A 83 22.52 -3.53 2.12
CA GLU A 83 23.92 -3.45 1.69
C GLU A 83 24.58 -2.13 2.14
N LYS A 84 23.80 -1.04 2.19
CA LYS A 84 24.25 0.30 2.54
C LYS A 84 23.13 1.11 3.19
N GLY A 85 23.52 2.11 3.97
CA GLY A 85 22.61 3.09 4.57
C GLY A 85 21.79 2.55 5.74
N LYS A 86 21.02 3.46 6.35
CA LYS A 86 20.09 3.17 7.45
C LYS A 86 18.83 2.50 6.93
N LEU A 87 18.33 1.48 7.61
CA LEU A 87 17.14 0.73 7.16
C LEU A 87 15.86 1.33 7.72
N ILE A 88 14.93 1.61 6.83
CA ILE A 88 13.56 2.00 7.14
C ILE A 88 12.63 0.95 6.55
N ILE A 89 11.80 0.33 7.39
CA ILE A 89 10.75 -0.58 6.92
C ILE A 89 9.41 0.14 7.06
N MET A 90 8.76 0.41 5.92
CA MET A 90 7.36 0.81 5.90
C MET A 90 6.54 -0.47 5.77
N GLN A 91 5.80 -0.83 6.82
CA GLN A 91 4.99 -2.05 6.83
C GLN A 91 3.55 -1.71 7.19
N PRO A 92 2.59 -1.93 6.28
CA PRO A 92 1.18 -1.90 6.63
C PRO A 92 0.82 -3.13 7.48
N TRP A 93 0.04 -2.91 8.54
CA TRP A 93 -0.58 -3.98 9.32
C TRP A 93 -2.01 -3.60 9.72
N GLU A 94 -2.93 -4.55 9.54
CA GLU A 94 -4.37 -4.33 9.70
C GLU A 94 -4.98 -5.18 10.83
N PHE A 95 -4.18 -5.94 11.57
CA PHE A 95 -4.65 -6.77 12.68
C PHE A 95 -4.26 -6.17 14.04
N GLY A 96 -4.82 -6.73 15.11
CA GLY A 96 -4.64 -6.22 16.47
C GLY A 96 -3.23 -6.40 17.04
N SER A 97 -2.55 -7.49 16.70
CA SER A 97 -1.15 -7.76 17.04
C SER A 97 -0.38 -8.26 15.83
N ILE A 98 0.92 -7.97 15.77
CA ILE A 98 1.82 -8.47 14.73
C ILE A 98 2.09 -9.97 14.90
N PRO A 99 2.53 -10.66 13.82
CA PRO A 99 3.04 -12.02 13.95
C PRO A 99 4.23 -12.04 14.91
N GLU A 100 4.29 -13.04 15.79
CA GLU A 100 5.40 -13.22 16.75
C GLU A 100 6.76 -13.23 16.05
N SER A 101 6.82 -13.86 14.87
CA SER A 101 8.03 -13.91 14.03
C SER A 101 8.50 -12.56 13.50
N TRP A 102 7.71 -11.49 13.63
CA TRP A 102 8.10 -10.13 13.23
C TRP A 102 8.63 -9.30 14.39
N LEU A 103 8.34 -9.67 15.64
CA LEU A 103 8.64 -8.85 16.80
C LEU A 103 10.14 -8.62 16.97
N GLU A 104 10.91 -9.70 17.10
CA GLU A 104 12.37 -9.58 17.25
C GLU A 104 13.02 -8.88 16.04
N PRO A 105 12.72 -9.26 14.77
CA PRO A 105 13.29 -8.57 13.61
C PRO A 105 12.98 -7.08 13.55
N PHE A 106 11.77 -6.66 13.94
CA PHE A 106 11.40 -5.25 14.01
C PHE A 106 12.14 -4.49 15.09
N ILE A 107 12.47 -5.14 16.21
CA ILE A 107 13.24 -4.52 17.29
C ILE A 107 14.71 -4.40 16.89
N THR A 108 15.30 -5.43 16.29
CA THR A 108 16.77 -5.53 16.18
C THR A 108 17.33 -5.02 14.85
N ILE A 109 16.54 -5.04 13.77
CA ILE A 109 17.09 -4.85 12.41
C ILE A 109 16.87 -3.43 11.85
N PRO A 110 15.65 -2.90 11.71
CA PRO A 110 15.46 -1.58 11.16
C PRO A 110 15.87 -0.48 12.14
N ASP A 111 16.44 0.60 11.60
CA ASP A 111 16.65 1.83 12.36
C ASP A 111 15.32 2.54 12.63
N GLN A 112 14.37 2.47 11.69
CA GLN A 112 12.99 2.94 11.86
C GLN A 112 11.95 2.03 11.20
N ILE A 113 10.76 2.06 11.78
CA ILE A 113 9.55 1.46 11.23
C ILE A 113 8.57 2.59 10.92
N TRP A 114 8.09 2.66 9.68
CA TRP A 114 7.08 3.61 9.27
C TRP A 114 5.72 2.92 9.23
N ALA A 115 4.85 3.30 10.16
CA ALA A 115 3.46 2.90 10.20
C ALA A 115 2.63 3.83 9.31
N ILE A 116 1.66 3.25 8.58
CA ILE A 116 0.81 4.03 7.67
C ILE A 116 -0.33 4.79 8.37
N SER A 117 -0.52 4.56 9.67
CA SER A 117 -1.54 5.23 10.49
C SER A 117 -1.15 5.23 11.97
N ASN A 118 -1.78 6.10 12.76
CA ASN A 118 -1.59 6.10 14.21
C ASN A 118 -2.13 4.82 14.86
N PHE A 119 -3.17 4.20 14.28
CA PHE A 119 -3.63 2.88 14.72
C PHE A 119 -2.51 1.84 14.59
N ASN A 120 -1.90 1.75 13.40
CA ASN A 120 -0.84 0.78 13.13
C ASN A 120 0.40 1.05 13.99
N LYS A 121 0.75 2.33 14.22
CA LYS A 121 1.81 2.72 15.15
C LYS A 121 1.52 2.22 16.58
N ASN A 122 0.30 2.40 17.05
CA ASN A 122 -0.10 1.97 18.39
C ASN A 122 -0.06 0.45 18.54
N VAL A 123 -0.42 -0.31 17.50
CA VAL A 123 -0.25 -1.78 17.48
C VAL A 123 1.20 -2.15 17.70
N TYR A 124 2.13 -1.57 16.94
CA TYR A 124 3.57 -1.85 17.09
C TYR A 124 4.10 -1.55 18.49
N ILE A 125 3.74 -0.40 19.06
CA ILE A 125 4.18 -0.02 20.40
C ILE A 125 3.60 -0.98 21.44
N LYS A 126 2.31 -1.32 21.32
CA LYS A 126 1.62 -2.24 22.24
C LYS A 126 2.22 -3.65 22.21
N ASP A 127 2.66 -4.11 21.05
CA ASP A 127 3.32 -5.41 20.89
C ASP A 127 4.79 -5.41 21.36
N GLY A 128 5.31 -4.26 21.83
CA GLY A 128 6.63 -4.16 22.48
C GLY A 128 7.73 -3.54 21.64
N ILE A 129 7.43 -2.98 20.46
CA ILE A 129 8.42 -2.27 19.65
C ILE A 129 8.71 -0.90 20.28
N PRO A 130 9.99 -0.52 20.48
CA PRO A 130 10.34 0.77 21.07
C PRO A 130 9.74 1.96 20.30
N GLN A 131 9.06 2.85 21.02
CA GLN A 131 8.30 3.96 20.44
C GLN A 131 9.15 4.88 19.55
N GLU A 132 10.41 5.09 19.93
CA GLU A 132 11.35 5.94 19.21
C GLU A 132 11.65 5.43 17.79
N LYS A 133 11.55 4.11 17.58
CA LYS A 133 11.71 3.47 16.26
C LYS A 133 10.50 3.66 15.36
N VAL A 134 9.30 3.87 15.92
CA VAL A 134 8.05 3.89 15.15
C VAL A 134 7.62 5.31 14.81
N LYS A 135 7.63 5.64 13.51
CA LYS A 135 7.10 6.90 12.97
C LYS A 135 5.83 6.66 12.18
N THR A 136 4.96 7.66 12.12
CA THR A 136 3.75 7.60 11.29
C THR A 136 4.02 8.36 10.00
N VAL A 137 3.81 7.71 8.86
CA VAL A 137 3.83 8.32 7.53
C VAL A 137 2.53 7.92 6.83
N HIS A 138 1.59 8.85 6.75
CA HIS A 138 0.29 8.58 6.13
C HIS A 138 0.42 8.42 4.63
N LEU A 139 -0.37 7.50 4.06
CA LEU A 139 -0.49 7.38 2.61
C LEU A 139 -1.32 8.55 2.07
N GLY A 140 -0.92 9.05 0.89
CA GLY A 140 -1.65 10.07 0.16
C GLY A 140 -2.72 9.50 -0.77
N VAL A 141 -3.47 10.40 -1.40
CA VAL A 141 -4.44 10.08 -2.45
C VAL A 141 -4.11 10.89 -3.71
N ARG A 142 -4.47 10.34 -4.87
CA ARG A 142 -4.37 11.04 -6.15
C ARG A 142 -5.63 11.87 -6.38
N GLU A 143 -5.58 13.14 -6.00
CA GLU A 143 -6.73 14.05 -6.07
C GLU A 143 -7.27 14.26 -7.49
N ASP A 144 -6.41 14.18 -8.50
CA ASP A 144 -6.79 14.29 -9.92
C ASP A 144 -7.64 13.12 -10.42
N LEU A 145 -7.70 11.98 -9.71
CA LEU A 145 -8.58 10.86 -10.05
C LEU A 145 -9.99 11.04 -9.49
N TYR A 146 -10.15 11.86 -8.44
CA TYR A 146 -11.41 12.03 -7.72
C TYR A 146 -12.04 13.37 -8.06
N GLN A 147 -12.43 13.52 -9.33
CA GLN A 147 -13.08 14.72 -9.86
C GLN A 147 -14.60 14.57 -9.83
N ASN A 148 -15.32 15.69 -9.67
CA ASN A 148 -16.78 15.70 -9.63
C ASN A 148 -17.42 15.39 -11.00
N ASP A 149 -16.72 15.68 -12.09
CA ASP A 149 -17.27 15.59 -13.46
C ASP A 149 -16.98 14.24 -14.15
N ILE A 150 -17.00 13.15 -13.38
CA ILE A 150 -16.79 11.80 -13.90
C ILE A 150 -18.15 11.13 -14.11
N SER A 151 -18.39 10.64 -15.33
CA SER A 151 -19.57 9.84 -15.65
C SER A 151 -19.67 8.63 -14.71
N PRO A 152 -20.78 8.46 -13.97
CA PRO A 152 -20.95 7.31 -13.09
C PRO A 152 -20.82 5.98 -13.83
N LEU A 153 -20.23 4.98 -13.19
CA LEU A 153 -20.21 3.62 -13.74
C LEU A 153 -21.64 3.13 -13.96
N ASN A 154 -21.92 2.62 -15.16
CA ASN A 154 -23.21 2.01 -15.44
C ASN A 154 -23.36 0.67 -14.71
N ILE A 155 -24.04 0.70 -13.58
CA ILE A 155 -24.39 -0.49 -12.80
C ILE A 155 -25.74 -1.00 -13.32
N LYS A 156 -25.83 -2.29 -13.67
CA LYS A 156 -27.01 -2.94 -14.25
C LYS A 156 -28.17 -3.10 -13.25
N THR A 157 -28.73 -1.99 -12.79
CA THR A 157 -29.86 -1.95 -11.85
C THR A 157 -30.58 -0.61 -11.94
N ASN A 158 -31.91 -0.65 -11.83
CA ASN A 158 -32.75 0.55 -11.77
C ASN A 158 -32.91 1.10 -10.34
N LYS A 159 -32.31 0.44 -9.34
CA LYS A 159 -32.40 0.85 -7.93
C LYS A 159 -31.69 2.19 -7.71
N LYS A 160 -32.33 3.12 -6.98
CA LYS A 160 -31.79 4.48 -6.79
C LYS A 160 -30.59 4.48 -5.84
N PHE A 161 -30.74 3.92 -4.64
CA PHE A 161 -29.66 3.92 -3.65
C PHE A 161 -28.70 2.76 -3.87
N LYS A 162 -27.39 3.03 -3.82
CA LYS A 162 -26.36 2.04 -4.13
C LYS A 162 -25.30 2.04 -3.03
N PHE A 163 -25.22 0.95 -2.29
CA PHE A 163 -24.07 0.66 -1.42
C PHE A 163 -22.94 0.06 -2.26
N LEU A 164 -21.69 0.35 -1.90
CA LEU A 164 -20.50 -0.22 -2.50
C LEU A 164 -19.64 -0.86 -1.42
N PHE A 165 -19.35 -2.14 -1.58
CA PHE A 165 -18.24 -2.82 -0.91
C PHE A 165 -17.09 -2.96 -1.90
N ASN A 166 -15.95 -2.33 -1.60
CA ASN A 166 -14.73 -2.43 -2.39
C ASN A 166 -13.63 -3.03 -1.53
N GLY A 167 -13.38 -4.32 -1.69
CA GLY A 167 -12.46 -5.07 -0.84
C GLY A 167 -12.50 -6.55 -1.17
N GLY A 168 -11.50 -7.29 -0.70
CA GLY A 168 -11.49 -8.74 -0.86
C GLY A 168 -12.64 -9.37 -0.09
N THR A 169 -13.36 -10.31 -0.70
CA THR A 169 -14.46 -11.08 -0.11
C THR A 169 -13.96 -12.13 0.89
N ILE A 170 -13.06 -11.72 1.78
CA ILE A 170 -12.42 -12.56 2.80
C ILE A 170 -12.95 -12.19 4.19
N HIS A 171 -12.96 -13.17 5.09
CA HIS A 171 -13.56 -13.04 6.43
C HIS A 171 -13.08 -11.80 7.20
N ARG A 172 -11.77 -11.50 7.20
CA ARG A 172 -11.24 -10.32 7.92
C ARG A 172 -11.70 -8.97 7.38
N LYS A 173 -12.29 -8.92 6.19
CA LYS A 173 -12.88 -7.70 5.62
C LYS A 173 -14.38 -7.59 5.96
N GLY A 174 -14.94 -8.55 6.71
CA GLY A 174 -16.30 -8.48 7.26
C GLY A 174 -17.41 -8.62 6.22
N ILE A 175 -17.14 -9.30 5.10
CA ILE A 175 -18.14 -9.49 4.03
C ILE A 175 -19.35 -10.27 4.52
N ASP A 176 -19.14 -11.24 5.41
CA ASP A 176 -20.18 -12.03 6.07
C ASP A 176 -21.07 -11.14 6.96
N LEU A 177 -20.46 -10.26 7.75
CA LEU A 177 -21.18 -9.30 8.60
C LEU A 177 -21.97 -8.29 7.76
N LEU A 178 -21.38 -7.78 6.67
CA LEU A 178 -22.05 -6.88 5.74
C LEU A 178 -23.28 -7.53 5.10
N LEU A 179 -23.12 -8.75 4.55
CA LEU A 179 -24.21 -9.48 3.91
C LEU A 179 -25.35 -9.79 4.90
N LYS A 180 -24.99 -10.17 6.13
CA LYS A 180 -25.96 -10.40 7.20
C LYS A 180 -26.72 -9.12 7.53
N ALA A 181 -26.02 -8.01 7.78
CA ALA A 181 -26.66 -6.74 8.11
C ALA A 181 -27.56 -6.24 6.97
N TYR A 182 -27.09 -6.33 5.72
CA TYR A 182 -27.84 -5.88 4.55
C TYR A 182 -29.14 -6.67 4.35
N THR A 183 -29.11 -7.99 4.49
CA THR A 183 -30.29 -8.85 4.31
C THR A 183 -31.26 -8.82 5.50
N GLN A 184 -30.79 -8.39 6.68
CA GLN A 184 -31.64 -8.15 7.84
C GLN A 184 -32.36 -6.80 7.76
N GLU A 185 -31.71 -5.78 7.22
CA GLU A 185 -32.26 -4.43 7.11
C GLU A 185 -33.17 -4.27 5.89
N PHE A 186 -32.78 -4.80 4.72
CA PHE A 186 -33.45 -4.51 3.46
C PHE A 186 -34.10 -5.74 2.83
N SER A 187 -35.33 -5.55 2.36
CA SER A 187 -36.05 -6.48 1.50
C SER A 187 -35.75 -6.27 0.01
N THR A 188 -36.12 -7.24 -0.83
CA THR A 188 -35.92 -7.17 -2.29
C THR A 188 -36.74 -6.07 -2.99
N ASN A 189 -37.81 -5.60 -2.36
CA ASN A 189 -38.71 -4.58 -2.92
C ASN A 189 -38.22 -3.15 -2.70
N GLU A 190 -37.33 -2.93 -1.74
CA GLU A 190 -36.80 -1.60 -1.42
C GLU A 190 -35.85 -1.08 -2.49
N ASP A 191 -35.80 0.24 -2.65
CA ASP A 191 -35.10 0.92 -3.75
C ASP A 191 -33.58 1.06 -3.52
N VAL A 192 -32.97 -0.03 -3.02
CA VAL A 192 -31.56 -0.12 -2.65
C VAL A 192 -30.88 -1.31 -3.32
N THR A 193 -29.55 -1.23 -3.50
CA THR A 193 -28.72 -2.35 -3.98
C THR A 193 -27.36 -2.33 -3.31
N LEU A 194 -26.82 -3.52 -3.02
CA LEU A 194 -25.43 -3.70 -2.56
C LEU A 194 -24.56 -4.17 -3.73
N ASN A 195 -23.56 -3.37 -4.10
CA ASN A 195 -22.60 -3.71 -5.14
C ASN A 195 -21.30 -4.18 -4.49
N ILE A 196 -20.86 -5.39 -4.84
CA ILE A 196 -19.64 -5.99 -4.31
C ILE A 196 -18.59 -5.98 -5.41
N LYS A 197 -17.54 -5.19 -5.22
CA LYS A 197 -16.34 -5.21 -6.05
C LYS A 197 -15.25 -5.97 -5.30
N ASP A 198 -15.09 -7.23 -5.65
CA ASP A 198 -14.07 -8.10 -5.08
C ASP A 198 -12.67 -7.76 -5.61
N ILE A 199 -11.65 -8.04 -4.80
CA ILE A 199 -10.23 -7.94 -5.14
C ILE A 199 -9.43 -9.04 -4.44
N GLY A 200 -8.49 -9.67 -5.14
CA GLY A 200 -7.56 -10.63 -4.52
C GLY A 200 -8.11 -12.04 -4.30
N THR A 201 -9.35 -12.31 -4.71
CA THR A 201 -9.76 -13.67 -5.05
C THR A 201 -9.16 -14.00 -6.43
N LYS A 202 -8.44 -15.12 -6.55
CA LYS A 202 -8.26 -15.71 -7.87
C LYS A 202 -9.67 -16.06 -8.33
N ASN A 203 -10.18 -15.36 -9.34
CA ASN A 203 -11.34 -15.85 -10.08
C ASN A 203 -11.01 -17.29 -10.48
N ILE A 204 -11.83 -18.23 -10.00
CA ILE A 204 -11.84 -19.61 -10.49
C ILE A 204 -12.29 -19.56 -11.96
#